data_AF-A0A970YS54-F1
#
_entry.id   AF-A0A970YS54-F1
#
_cell.length_a   1.000
_cell.length_b   1.000
_cell.length_c   1.000
_cell.angle_alpha   90.00
_cell.angle_beta   90.00
_cell.angle_gamma   90.00
#
_symmetry.space_group_name_H-M   'P 1'
#
loop_
_entity.id
_entity.type
_entity.pdbx_description
1 polymer ?
#
loop_
_entity_poly.entity_id
_entity_poly.type
_entity_poly.pdbx_seq_one_letter_code
_entity_poly.pdbx_strand_id
1 'polypeptide(L)'
;MTSAEKYVYWRILSDYDFETAKCLIAGKRWVYVSFVCHQSVERLLKGMHIYHTKKETPKTHNLNYIFNRVIKDASFLECLQDREKFEAEKLDNMEFMADLMYYYMSDYPFSYTRVMDRFIDEEKAMAIYNRTAELIDWLKQFQTEPSLSEVGKGLA
;
A
#
# COMPACT_ATOMS: atom_id res chain seq x y z
N MET A 1 1.76 21.73 1.16
CA MET A 1 1.77 20.66 0.16
C MET A 1 0.38 20.50 -0.43
N THR A 2 0.25 20.55 -1.76
CA THR A 2 -0.97 20.21 -2.50
C THR A 2 -1.30 18.72 -2.33
N SER A 3 -2.50 18.30 -2.74
CA SER A 3 -2.86 16.88 -2.76
C SER A 3 -1.94 16.03 -3.66
N ALA A 4 -1.46 16.61 -4.78
CA ALA A 4 -0.49 16.00 -5.68
C ALA A 4 0.88 15.83 -5.01
N GLU A 5 1.41 16.89 -4.37
CA GLU A 5 2.69 16.81 -3.64
C GLU A 5 2.63 15.79 -2.50
N LYS A 6 1.50 15.72 -1.77
CA LYS A 6 1.29 14.72 -0.72
C LYS A 6 1.23 13.30 -1.29
N TYR A 7 0.56 13.10 -2.42
CA TYR A 7 0.54 11.81 -3.09
C TYR A 7 1.96 11.35 -3.46
N VAL A 8 2.74 12.20 -4.13
CA VAL A 8 4.11 11.87 -4.56
C VAL A 8 4.99 11.55 -3.35
N TYR A 9 4.89 12.32 -2.26
CA TYR A 9 5.59 12.00 -1.02
C TYR A 9 5.25 10.59 -0.50
N TRP A 10 3.97 10.24 -0.43
CA TRP A 10 3.54 8.91 0.02
C TRP A 10 3.96 7.79 -0.94
N ARG A 11 3.93 8.05 -2.26
CA ARG A 11 4.39 7.10 -3.28
C ARG A 11 5.89 6.84 -3.14
N ILE A 12 6.72 7.87 -3.00
CA ILE A 12 8.16 7.74 -2.78
C ILE A 12 8.43 6.89 -1.53
N LEU A 13 7.70 7.12 -0.44
CA LEU A 13 7.85 6.33 0.78
C LEU A 13 7.35 4.88 0.62
N SER A 14 6.34 4.63 -0.21
CA SER A 14 5.88 3.29 -0.56
C SER A 14 6.92 2.53 -1.39
N ASP A 15 7.50 3.19 -2.39
CA ASP A 15 8.57 2.65 -3.22
C ASP A 15 9.81 2.33 -2.37
N TYR A 16 10.20 3.24 -1.48
CA TYR A 16 11.31 3.03 -0.56
C TYR A 16 11.10 1.84 0.40
N ASP A 17 9.89 1.66 0.95
CA ASP A 17 9.56 0.51 1.79
C ASP A 17 9.63 -0.80 1.01
N PHE A 18 9.16 -0.80 -0.24
CA PHE A 18 9.20 -1.99 -1.08
C PHE A 18 10.63 -2.37 -1.46
N GLU A 19 11.48 -1.40 -1.78
CA GLU A 19 12.92 -1.64 -1.98
C GLU A 19 13.61 -2.12 -0.70
N THR A 20 13.20 -1.62 0.47
CA THR A 20 13.69 -2.09 1.77
C THR A 20 13.39 -3.58 1.98
N ALA A 21 12.28 -4.09 1.44
CA ALA A 21 11.96 -5.52 1.50
C ALA A 21 13.06 -6.39 0.87
N LYS A 22 13.72 -5.93 -0.21
CA LYS A 22 14.83 -6.66 -0.85
C LYS A 22 16.04 -6.79 0.08
N CYS A 23 16.38 -5.71 0.81
CA CYS A 23 17.43 -5.75 1.82
C CYS A 23 17.11 -6.73 2.96
N LEU A 24 15.84 -6.79 3.38
CA LEU A 24 15.37 -7.71 4.41
C LEU A 24 15.35 -9.16 3.94
N ILE A 25 15.03 -9.41 2.67
CA ILE A 25 15.14 -10.72 2.02
C ILE A 25 16.59 -11.20 2.03
N ALA A 26 17.54 -10.35 1.62
CA ALA A 26 18.97 -10.68 1.66
C ALA A 26 19.45 -10.97 3.10
N GLY A 27 18.91 -10.25 4.08
CA GLY A 27 19.16 -10.46 5.50
C GLY A 27 18.37 -11.61 6.15
N LYS A 28 17.55 -12.34 5.37
CA LYS A 28 16.67 -13.42 5.85
C LYS A 28 15.78 -13.02 7.04
N ARG A 29 15.26 -11.80 6.99
CA ARG A 29 14.40 -11.21 8.03
C ARG A 29 12.93 -11.32 7.63
N TRP A 30 12.43 -12.55 7.54
CA TRP A 30 11.15 -12.88 6.90
C TRP A 30 9.91 -12.18 7.47
N VAL A 31 9.81 -12.05 8.80
CA VAL A 31 8.72 -11.29 9.44
C VAL A 31 8.74 -9.82 9.04
N TYR A 32 9.94 -9.24 8.94
CA TYR A 32 10.07 -7.85 8.54
C TYR A 32 9.76 -7.66 7.06
N VAL A 33 10.03 -8.65 6.20
CA VAL A 33 9.65 -8.61 4.78
C VAL A 33 8.14 -8.42 4.64
N SER A 34 7.32 -9.25 5.30
CA SER A 34 5.86 -9.11 5.22
C SER A 34 5.34 -7.82 5.88
N PHE A 35 5.97 -7.37 6.96
CA PHE A 35 5.65 -6.08 7.57
C PHE A 35 5.88 -4.90 6.63
N VAL A 36 7.05 -4.81 5.98
CA VAL A 36 7.32 -3.69 5.05
C VAL A 36 6.48 -3.78 3.78
N CYS A 37 6.06 -4.98 3.37
CA CYS A 37 5.08 -5.16 2.30
C CYS A 37 3.73 -4.52 2.66
N HIS A 38 3.20 -4.79 3.85
CA HIS A 38 2.02 -4.09 4.36
C HIS A 38 2.24 -2.57 4.38
N GLN A 39 3.38 -2.12 4.91
CA GLN A 39 3.68 -0.69 5.03
C GLN A 39 3.73 0.02 3.69
N SER A 40 4.35 -0.60 2.69
CA SER A 40 4.42 -0.08 1.32
C SER A 40 3.02 0.13 0.72
N VAL A 41 2.14 -0.87 0.82
CA VAL A 41 0.76 -0.79 0.33
C VAL A 41 -0.04 0.27 1.09
N GLU A 42 0.08 0.30 2.43
CA GLU A 42 -0.60 1.30 3.26
C GLU A 42 -0.23 2.72 2.81
N ARG A 43 1.06 3.00 2.63
CA ARG A 43 1.55 4.32 2.22
C ARG A 43 1.01 4.72 0.85
N LEU A 44 1.01 3.82 -0.13
CA LEU A 44 0.45 4.10 -1.45
C LEU A 44 -1.05 4.44 -1.35
N LEU A 45 -1.84 3.63 -0.65
CA LEU A 45 -3.27 3.86 -0.45
C LEU A 45 -3.56 5.19 0.28
N LYS A 46 -2.71 5.59 1.25
CA LYS A 46 -2.81 6.89 1.91
C LYS A 46 -2.60 8.04 0.94
N GLY A 47 -1.59 7.92 0.08
CA GLY A 47 -1.36 8.86 -1.02
C GLY A 47 -2.58 8.96 -1.93
N MET A 48 -3.08 7.83 -2.44
CA MET A 48 -4.25 7.78 -3.33
C MET A 48 -5.49 8.41 -2.68
N HIS A 49 -5.74 8.11 -1.39
CA HIS A 49 -6.83 8.70 -0.63
C HIS A 49 -6.73 10.23 -0.58
N ILE A 50 -5.56 10.78 -0.24
CA ILE A 50 -5.37 12.24 -0.20
C ILE A 50 -5.53 12.85 -1.58
N TYR A 51 -5.02 12.18 -2.62
CA TYR A 51 -5.11 12.65 -3.99
C TYR A 51 -6.55 12.80 -4.46
N HIS A 52 -7.38 11.77 -4.32
CA HIS A 52 -8.75 11.78 -4.85
C HIS A 52 -9.72 12.52 -3.93
N THR A 53 -9.67 12.25 -2.62
CA THR A 53 -10.68 12.80 -1.70
C THR A 53 -10.39 14.23 -1.23
N LYS A 54 -9.17 14.74 -1.51
CA LYS A 54 -8.63 16.01 -1.01
C LYS A 54 -8.68 16.15 0.53
N LYS A 55 -8.81 15.03 1.24
CA LYS A 55 -8.90 14.95 2.71
C LYS A 55 -7.70 14.19 3.27
N GLU A 56 -7.30 14.56 4.49
CA GLU A 56 -6.31 13.78 5.24
C GLU A 56 -6.76 12.33 5.45
N THR A 57 -5.82 11.41 5.42
CA THR A 57 -6.10 9.99 5.65
C THR A 57 -6.63 9.79 7.08
N PRO A 58 -7.68 8.98 7.27
CA PRO A 58 -8.10 8.54 8.61
C PRO A 58 -6.95 7.86 9.38
N LYS A 59 -6.94 8.00 10.71
CA LYS A 59 -5.97 7.36 11.61
C LYS A 59 -6.28 5.86 11.75
N THR A 60 -5.99 5.09 10.71
CA THR A 60 -6.22 3.65 10.62
C THR A 60 -5.13 3.00 9.77
N HIS A 61 -4.89 1.72 10.05
CA HIS A 61 -3.98 0.86 9.30
C HIS A 61 -4.72 -0.12 8.40
N ASN A 62 -6.06 -0.13 8.43
CA ASN A 62 -6.86 -1.06 7.64
C ASN A 62 -6.81 -0.71 6.15
N LEU A 63 -6.07 -1.51 5.36
CA LEU A 63 -5.86 -1.30 3.92
C LEU A 63 -7.19 -1.24 3.16
N ASN A 64 -8.05 -2.24 3.34
CA ASN A 64 -9.36 -2.31 2.67
C ASN A 64 -10.27 -1.13 3.02
N TYR A 65 -10.20 -0.62 4.25
CA TYR A 65 -10.95 0.57 4.64
C TYR A 65 -10.47 1.82 3.88
N ILE A 66 -9.16 2.02 3.77
CA ILE A 66 -8.59 3.15 3.02
C ILE A 66 -8.93 3.00 1.53
N PHE A 67 -8.69 1.82 0.96
CA PHE A 67 -8.99 1.51 -0.44
C PHE A 67 -10.47 1.75 -0.78
N ASN A 68 -11.40 1.26 0.06
CA ASN A 68 -12.83 1.50 -0.14
C ASN A 68 -13.21 2.99 -0.16
N ARG A 69 -12.48 3.84 0.57
CA ARG A 69 -12.71 5.29 0.54
C ARG A 69 -12.18 5.94 -0.73
N VAL A 70 -11.10 5.41 -1.31
CA VAL A 70 -10.58 5.85 -2.62
C VAL A 70 -11.61 5.52 -3.70
N ILE A 71 -12.01 4.25 -3.81
CA ILE A 71 -12.78 3.75 -4.96
C ILE A 71 -14.26 4.18 -4.97
N LYS A 72 -14.75 4.73 -3.85
CA LYS A 72 -16.09 5.33 -3.74
C LYS A 72 -16.09 6.83 -4.06
N ASP A 73 -14.93 7.46 -4.14
CA ASP A 73 -14.83 8.88 -4.44
C ASP A 73 -15.06 9.13 -5.94
N ALA A 74 -15.83 10.17 -6.27
CA ALA A 74 -16.15 10.50 -7.65
C ALA A 74 -14.88 10.82 -8.46
N SER A 75 -13.89 11.50 -7.85
CA SER A 75 -12.62 11.85 -8.50
C SER A 75 -11.87 10.60 -8.98
N PHE A 76 -11.90 9.51 -8.21
CA PHE A 76 -11.26 8.26 -8.62
C PHE A 76 -12.04 7.61 -9.76
N LEU A 77 -13.36 7.52 -9.64
CA LEU A 77 -14.23 6.89 -10.64
C LEU A 77 -14.21 7.59 -12.00
N GLU A 78 -14.01 8.90 -12.03
CA GLU A 78 -13.84 9.71 -13.24
C GLU A 78 -12.49 9.46 -13.92
N CYS A 79 -11.43 9.22 -13.14
CA CYS A 79 -10.09 8.92 -13.65
C CYS A 79 -9.89 7.44 -14.01
N LEU A 80 -10.73 6.55 -13.50
CA LEU A 80 -10.61 5.10 -13.64
C LEU A 80 -10.66 4.67 -15.11
N GLN A 81 -9.50 4.31 -15.65
CA GLN A 81 -9.37 3.65 -16.95
C GLN A 81 -9.60 2.15 -16.79
N ASP A 82 -10.03 1.48 -17.86
CA ASP A 82 -10.21 0.02 -17.90
C ASP A 82 -11.02 -0.53 -16.71
N ARG A 83 -12.28 -0.09 -16.62
CA ARG A 83 -13.21 -0.48 -15.54
C ARG A 83 -13.44 -1.99 -15.49
N GLU A 84 -13.41 -2.67 -16.64
CA GLU A 84 -13.62 -4.12 -16.71
C GLU A 84 -12.48 -4.86 -16.00
N LYS A 85 -11.23 -4.54 -16.33
CA LYS A 85 -10.07 -5.09 -15.62
C LYS A 85 -10.08 -4.77 -14.13
N PHE A 86 -10.36 -3.52 -13.78
CA PHE A 86 -10.44 -3.11 -12.39
C PHE A 86 -11.45 -3.97 -11.61
N GLU A 87 -12.67 -4.11 -12.13
CA GLU A 87 -13.71 -4.91 -11.47
C GLU A 87 -13.38 -6.41 -11.42
N ALA A 88 -12.73 -6.95 -12.45
CA ALA A 88 -12.32 -8.36 -12.50
C ALA A 88 -11.25 -8.71 -11.45
N GLU A 89 -10.31 -7.81 -11.18
CA GLU A 89 -9.16 -8.06 -10.30
C GLU A 89 -9.37 -7.48 -8.88
N LYS A 90 -10.37 -6.62 -8.67
CA LYS A 90 -10.59 -5.92 -7.40
C LYS A 90 -10.79 -6.85 -6.21
N LEU A 91 -11.61 -7.88 -6.35
CA LEU A 91 -11.96 -8.76 -5.22
C LEU A 91 -10.73 -9.50 -4.69
N ASP A 92 -9.97 -10.12 -5.59
CA ASP A 92 -8.74 -10.85 -5.29
C ASP A 92 -7.68 -9.95 -4.63
N ASN A 93 -7.52 -8.71 -5.12
CA ASN A 93 -6.64 -7.73 -4.48
C ASN A 93 -7.14 -7.29 -3.08
N MET A 94 -8.47 -7.19 -2.88
CA MET A 94 -9.05 -6.89 -1.57
C MET A 94 -8.89 -8.04 -0.57
N GLU A 95 -8.99 -9.30 -1.03
CA GLU A 95 -8.71 -10.48 -0.21
C GLU A 95 -7.24 -10.49 0.22
N PHE A 96 -6.31 -10.25 -0.71
CA PHE A 96 -4.90 -10.16 -0.38
C PHE A 96 -4.57 -8.98 0.57
N MET A 97 -5.22 -7.83 0.41
CA MET A 97 -5.11 -6.72 1.36
C MET A 97 -5.61 -7.10 2.76
N ALA A 98 -6.63 -7.96 2.88
CA ALA A 98 -7.08 -8.47 4.16
C ALA A 98 -6.04 -9.42 4.78
N ASP A 99 -5.40 -10.27 3.99
CA ASP A 99 -4.32 -11.14 4.45
C ASP A 99 -3.09 -10.35 4.91
N LEU A 100 -2.73 -9.28 4.18
CA LEU A 100 -1.62 -8.39 4.57
C LEU A 100 -1.83 -7.75 5.95
N MET A 101 -3.08 -7.54 6.38
CA MET A 101 -3.38 -7.01 7.72
C MET A 101 -2.86 -7.91 8.84
N TYR A 102 -2.71 -9.21 8.61
CA TYR A 102 -2.16 -10.14 9.59
C TYR A 102 -0.71 -9.77 9.98
N TYR A 103 0.04 -9.20 9.04
CA TYR A 103 1.46 -8.85 9.19
C TYR A 103 1.68 -7.40 9.65
N TYR A 104 0.60 -6.65 9.89
CA TYR A 104 0.71 -5.36 10.57
C TYR A 104 1.23 -5.55 12.00
N MET A 105 2.32 -4.88 12.33
CA MET A 105 2.90 -4.92 13.67
C MET A 105 2.42 -3.72 14.50
N SER A 106 1.71 -4.00 15.59
CA SER A 106 1.60 -3.08 16.72
C SER A 106 2.51 -3.58 17.84
N ASP A 107 3.47 -2.76 18.26
CA ASP A 107 4.48 -3.10 19.28
C ASP A 107 3.94 -2.98 20.71
N TYR A 108 2.63 -3.13 20.91
CA TYR A 108 2.02 -3.02 22.23
C TYR A 108 2.13 -4.34 23.01
N PRO A 109 2.54 -4.32 24.29
CA PRO A 109 2.75 -5.51 25.12
C PRO A 109 1.51 -6.40 25.35
N PHE A 110 0.34 -6.06 24.81
CA PHE A 110 -0.86 -6.90 24.89
C PHE A 110 -0.96 -7.92 23.74
N SER A 111 -0.14 -7.80 22.69
CA SER A 111 -0.08 -8.75 21.56
C SER A 111 1.02 -9.83 21.66
N TYR A 112 1.77 -9.84 22.77
CA TYR A 112 2.91 -10.76 22.99
C TYR A 112 2.55 -12.24 22.95
N THR A 113 1.31 -12.61 23.26
CA THR A 113 0.85 -14.01 23.26
C THR A 113 0.83 -14.63 21.85
N ARG A 114 0.89 -13.82 20.79
CA ARG A 114 0.89 -14.25 19.38
C ARG A 114 2.14 -13.81 18.60
N VAL A 115 3.20 -13.39 19.30
CA VAL A 115 4.43 -12.91 18.65
C VAL A 115 5.06 -13.99 17.77
N MET A 116 4.96 -15.25 18.20
CA MET A 116 5.48 -16.41 17.46
C MET A 116 4.65 -16.74 16.22
N ASP A 117 3.34 -16.49 16.23
CA ASP A 117 2.45 -16.76 15.08
C ASP A 117 2.80 -15.87 13.86
N ARG A 118 3.47 -14.74 14.11
CA ARG A 118 3.93 -13.82 13.05
C ARG A 118 5.22 -14.28 12.39
N PHE A 119 5.93 -15.27 12.95
CA PHE A 119 7.12 -15.82 12.31
C PHE A 119 6.72 -16.70 11.14
N ILE A 120 7.04 -16.19 9.95
CA ILE A 120 6.85 -16.89 8.69
C ILE A 120 8.20 -17.38 8.16
N ASP A 121 8.16 -18.45 7.39
CA ASP A 121 9.32 -18.96 6.67
C ASP A 121 9.60 -18.16 5.39
N GLU A 122 10.69 -18.53 4.72
CA GLU A 122 11.13 -17.93 3.46
C GLU A 122 10.09 -18.06 2.35
N GLU A 123 9.48 -19.24 2.20
CA GLU A 123 8.49 -19.51 1.17
C GLU A 123 7.29 -18.56 1.29
N LYS A 124 6.71 -18.47 2.49
CA LYS A 124 5.57 -17.59 2.74
C LYS A 124 5.94 -16.12 2.59
N ALA A 125 7.12 -15.70 3.07
CA ALA A 125 7.57 -14.32 2.94
C ALA A 125 7.78 -13.91 1.48
N MET A 126 8.38 -14.79 0.67
CA MET A 126 8.58 -14.54 -0.76
C MET A 126 7.26 -14.52 -1.54
N ALA A 127 6.30 -15.37 -1.19
CA ALA A 127 4.95 -15.33 -1.77
C ALA A 127 4.26 -13.98 -1.48
N ILE A 128 4.34 -13.50 -0.23
CA ILE A 128 3.80 -12.18 0.16
C ILE A 128 4.50 -11.06 -0.60
N TYR A 129 5.83 -11.10 -0.71
CA TYR A 129 6.60 -10.08 -1.41
C TYR A 129 6.21 -9.99 -2.90
N ASN A 130 6.16 -11.12 -3.60
CA ASN A 130 5.80 -11.15 -5.02
C ASN A 130 4.36 -10.68 -5.24
N ARG A 131 3.42 -11.16 -4.41
CA ARG A 131 2.02 -10.74 -4.48
C ARG A 131 1.83 -9.26 -4.13
N THR A 132 2.66 -8.72 -3.25
CA THR A 132 2.70 -7.28 -2.96
C THR A 132 3.19 -6.47 -4.16
N ALA A 133 4.17 -6.95 -4.91
CA ALA A 133 4.61 -6.30 -6.15
C ALA A 133 3.45 -6.15 -7.14
N GLU A 134 2.72 -7.26 -7.37
CA GLU A 134 1.55 -7.30 -8.26
C GLU A 134 0.47 -6.31 -7.81
N LEU A 135 0.16 -6.28 -6.50
CA LEU A 135 -0.82 -5.35 -5.93
C LEU A 135 -0.38 -3.87 -6.09
N ILE A 136 0.90 -3.56 -5.87
CA ILE A 136 1.41 -2.19 -6.04
C ILE A 136 1.31 -1.75 -7.49
N ASP A 137 1.71 -2.62 -8.42
CA ASP A 137 1.63 -2.34 -9.86
C ASP A 137 0.17 -2.17 -10.30
N TRP A 138 -0.72 -3.03 -9.80
CA TRP A 138 -2.16 -2.91 -10.03
C TRP A 138 -2.73 -1.58 -9.53
N LEU A 139 -2.43 -1.19 -8.29
CA LEU A 139 -2.89 0.10 -7.73
C LEU A 139 -2.36 1.30 -8.54
N LYS A 140 -1.09 1.24 -8.97
CA LYS A 140 -0.46 2.30 -9.77
C LYS A 140 -1.08 2.42 -11.17
N GLN A 141 -1.54 1.34 -11.79
CA GLN A 141 -2.21 1.38 -13.09
C GLN A 141 -3.49 2.24 -13.08
N PHE A 142 -4.20 2.28 -11.94
CA PHE A 142 -5.44 3.05 -11.79
C PHE A 142 -5.24 4.39 -11.06
N GLN A 143 -4.01 4.75 -10.74
CA GLN A 143 -3.69 6.01 -10.11
C GLN A 143 -3.15 6.99 -11.14
N THR A 144 -3.82 8.12 -11.30
CA THR A 144 -3.30 9.22 -12.11
C THR A 144 -2.02 9.75 -11.48
N GLU A 145 -0.90 9.65 -12.20
CA GLU A 145 0.36 10.25 -11.76
C GLU A 145 0.30 11.78 -11.98
N PRO A 146 0.55 12.59 -10.94
CA PRO A 146 0.54 14.03 -11.09
C PRO A 146 1.63 14.51 -12.04
N SER A 147 1.35 15.53 -12.85
CA SER A 147 2.34 16.16 -13.71
C SER A 147 3.41 16.90 -12.91
N LEU A 148 4.59 17.11 -13.51
CA LEU A 148 5.66 17.93 -12.91
C LEU A 148 5.24 19.36 -12.58
N SER A 149 4.21 19.90 -13.25
CA SER A 149 3.62 21.21 -12.90
C SER A 149 2.78 21.19 -11.63
N GLU A 150 2.24 20.03 -11.24
CA GLU A 150 1.42 19.85 -10.05
C GLU A 150 2.26 19.50 -8.80
N VAL A 151 3.50 19.08 -9.02
CA VAL A 151 4.46 18.68 -7.99
C VAL A 151 5.54 19.77 -7.90
N GLY A 152 5.61 20.48 -6.76
CA GLY A 152 6.65 21.49 -6.54
C GLY A 152 8.06 20.92 -6.70
N LYS A 153 9.02 21.77 -7.10
CA LYS A 153 10.41 21.41 -7.47
C LYS A 153 11.20 20.57 -6.45
N GLY A 154 10.73 20.42 -5.21
CA GLY A 154 11.41 19.65 -4.15
C GLY A 154 11.08 18.15 -4.12
N LEU A 155 10.14 17.69 -4.95
CA LEU A 155 9.73 16.26 -5.04
C LEU A 155 9.77 15.73 -6.48
N ALA A 156 10.31 16.52 -7.42
CA ALA A 156 10.52 16.16 -8.82
C ALA A 156 11.83 15.39 -9.01
#